data_AF-C6T5X8-F1
#
_entry.id   AF-C6T5X8-F1
#
_cell.length_a   1.000
_cell.length_b   1.000
_cell.length_c   1.000
_cell.angle_alpha   90.00
_cell.angle_beta   90.00
_cell.angle_gamma   90.00
#
_symmetry.space_group_name_H-M   'P 1'
#
loop_
_entity.id
_entity.type
_entity.pdbx_description
1 polymer ?
#
loop_
_entity_poly.entity_id
_entity_poly.type
_entity_poly.pdbx_seq_one_letter_code
_entity_poly.pdbx_strand_id
1 'polypeptide(L)'
;MVRGLLNKLVSRSLSVAGKWQHNQLRRLNIHEYQGAELMSKHGVNVPRGVAVSSVEEARKVIKDLFPNENELVVKSQILAGGRGLGTFKSGLKGGVHIVKTDQVEDIAGKMLGQILVTKQTGPQGKIVSKVYLCEKLSLVNEMYFAITLDRTSAGPIIIACSKGGTSIEDLA
;
A
#
# COMPACT_ATOMS: atom_id res chain seq x y z
N MET A 1 -5.81 -58.87 -15.71
CA MET A 1 -4.55 -58.19 -15.31
C MET A 1 -4.34 -56.81 -15.97
N VAL A 2 -5.28 -56.28 -16.76
CA VAL A 2 -5.07 -55.05 -17.58
C VAL A 2 -5.57 -53.75 -16.93
N ARG A 3 -6.54 -53.81 -15.98
CA ARG A 3 -7.11 -52.62 -15.31
C ARG A 3 -6.15 -51.94 -14.31
N GLY A 4 -5.24 -52.68 -13.69
CA GLY A 4 -4.29 -52.12 -12.72
C GLY A 4 -3.14 -51.33 -13.35
N LEU A 5 -2.84 -51.59 -14.63
CA LEU A 5 -1.77 -50.93 -15.37
C LEU A 5 -2.20 -49.53 -15.85
N LEU A 6 -3.47 -49.38 -16.28
CA LEU A 6 -4.03 -48.10 -16.69
C LEU A 6 -4.10 -47.10 -15.52
N ASN A 7 -4.52 -47.54 -14.34
CA ASN A 7 -4.60 -46.66 -13.16
C ASN A 7 -3.24 -46.17 -12.68
N LYS A 8 -2.17 -46.96 -12.85
CA LYS A 8 -0.78 -46.57 -12.54
C LYS A 8 -0.18 -45.57 -13.54
N LEU A 9 -0.59 -45.65 -14.80
CA LEU A 9 -0.16 -44.70 -15.83
C LEU A 9 -0.83 -43.33 -15.65
N VAL A 10 -2.13 -43.31 -15.36
CA VAL A 10 -2.89 -42.07 -15.11
C VAL A 10 -2.43 -41.37 -13.81
N SER A 11 -2.10 -42.12 -12.75
CA SER A 11 -1.60 -41.52 -11.51
C SER A 11 -0.19 -40.94 -11.65
N ARG A 12 0.67 -41.56 -12.49
CA ARG A 12 2.00 -41.01 -12.81
C ARG A 12 1.93 -39.76 -13.68
N SER A 13 1.01 -39.68 -14.65
CA SER A 13 0.85 -38.48 -15.48
C SER A 13 0.30 -37.29 -14.67
N LEU A 14 -0.62 -37.51 -13.73
CA LEU A 14 -1.12 -36.48 -12.82
C LEU A 14 -0.05 -36.01 -11.81
N SER A 15 0.82 -36.92 -11.36
CA SER A 15 1.95 -36.60 -10.49
C SER A 15 3.01 -35.69 -11.16
N VAL A 16 3.19 -35.82 -12.48
CA VAL A 16 4.13 -34.96 -13.24
C VAL A 16 3.52 -33.57 -13.50
N ALA A 17 2.21 -33.48 -13.72
CA ALA A 17 1.52 -32.20 -13.86
C ALA A 17 1.57 -31.35 -12.57
N GLY A 18 1.52 -31.98 -11.39
CA GLY A 18 1.63 -31.28 -10.10
C GLY A 18 2.99 -30.64 -9.80
N LYS A 19 4.06 -31.02 -10.53
CA LYS A 19 5.41 -30.43 -10.36
C LYS A 19 5.66 -29.18 -11.20
N TRP A 20 4.75 -28.84 -12.12
CA TRP A 20 4.87 -27.71 -13.03
C TRP A 20 4.02 -26.50 -12.64
N GLN A 21 3.50 -26.46 -11.42
CA GLN A 21 2.98 -25.21 -10.87
C GLN A 21 4.18 -24.33 -10.48
N HIS A 22 4.74 -23.63 -11.47
CA HIS A 22 5.59 -22.49 -11.20
C HIS A 22 4.78 -21.52 -10.34
N ASN A 23 5.09 -21.49 -9.04
CA ASN A 23 4.48 -20.55 -8.11
C ASN A 23 4.71 -19.15 -8.70
N GLN A 24 3.63 -18.46 -9.03
CA GLN A 24 3.71 -17.18 -9.71
C GLN A 24 4.45 -16.19 -8.80
N LEU A 25 5.66 -15.79 -9.19
CA LEU A 25 6.45 -14.81 -8.47
C LEU A 25 5.89 -13.42 -8.74
N ARG A 26 5.14 -12.87 -7.80
CA ARG A 26 4.61 -11.50 -7.87
C ARG A 26 5.71 -10.53 -7.44
N ARG A 27 6.42 -9.96 -8.42
CA ARG A 27 7.51 -8.99 -8.17
C ARG A 27 7.07 -7.54 -8.24
N LEU A 28 5.83 -7.27 -8.62
CA LEU A 28 5.31 -5.92 -8.78
C LEU A 28 4.54 -5.50 -7.52
N ASN A 29 5.01 -4.43 -6.89
CA ASN A 29 4.25 -3.66 -5.94
C ASN A 29 4.19 -2.21 -6.46
N ILE A 30 3.04 -1.59 -6.34
CA ILE A 30 2.83 -0.18 -6.70
C ILE A 30 2.68 0.66 -5.43
N HIS A 31 2.99 1.94 -5.53
CA HIS A 31 2.80 2.89 -4.43
C HIS A 31 1.32 3.22 -4.22
N GLU A 32 0.99 3.77 -3.05
CA GLU A 32 -0.38 4.16 -2.68
C GLU A 32 -0.98 5.12 -3.72
N TYR A 33 -0.23 6.14 -4.14
CA TYR A 33 -0.72 7.12 -5.12
C TYR A 33 -1.05 6.49 -6.49
N GLN A 34 -0.27 5.48 -6.92
CA GLN A 34 -0.50 4.77 -8.18
C GLN A 34 -1.72 3.85 -8.07
N GLY A 35 -1.88 3.20 -6.91
CA GLY A 35 -3.06 2.39 -6.61
C GLY A 35 -4.32 3.26 -6.58
N ALA A 36 -4.27 4.41 -5.91
CA ALA A 36 -5.38 5.36 -5.84
C ALA A 36 -5.77 5.86 -7.24
N GLU A 37 -4.81 6.24 -8.06
CA GLU A 37 -5.05 6.65 -9.45
C GLU A 37 -5.72 5.53 -10.27
N LEU A 38 -5.22 4.29 -10.16
CA LEU A 38 -5.80 3.14 -10.87
C LEU A 38 -7.23 2.85 -10.42
N MET A 39 -7.49 2.89 -9.11
CA MET A 39 -8.81 2.71 -8.52
C MET A 39 -9.78 3.78 -8.99
N SER A 40 -9.36 5.06 -8.96
CA SER A 40 -10.17 6.19 -9.43
C SER A 40 -10.56 6.06 -10.90
N LYS A 41 -9.62 5.64 -11.77
CA LYS A 41 -9.90 5.38 -13.20
C LYS A 41 -10.99 4.33 -13.45
N HIS A 42 -11.24 3.45 -12.47
CA HIS A 42 -12.26 2.41 -12.54
C HIS A 42 -13.48 2.71 -11.66
N GLY A 43 -13.68 3.97 -11.26
CA GLY A 43 -14.87 4.42 -10.54
C GLY A 43 -14.89 4.09 -9.04
N VAL A 44 -13.76 3.67 -8.46
CA VAL A 44 -13.63 3.51 -7.01
C VAL A 44 -13.36 4.87 -6.38
N ASN A 45 -14.17 5.25 -5.40
CA ASN A 45 -13.96 6.49 -4.65
C ASN A 45 -12.65 6.42 -3.86
N VAL A 46 -11.76 7.36 -4.14
CA VAL A 46 -10.50 7.54 -3.42
C VAL A 46 -10.37 9.02 -3.04
N PRO A 47 -9.69 9.34 -1.92
CA PRO A 47 -9.42 10.74 -1.58
C PRO A 47 -8.64 11.43 -2.69
N ARG A 48 -8.98 12.69 -2.97
CA ARG A 48 -8.17 13.52 -3.87
C ARG A 48 -6.75 13.63 -3.33
N GLY A 49 -5.77 13.38 -4.17
CA GLY A 49 -4.38 13.49 -3.77
C GLY A 49 -3.41 13.47 -4.95
N VAL A 50 -2.22 14.03 -4.72
CA VAL A 50 -1.12 14.08 -5.71
C VAL A 50 0.20 13.76 -5.05
N ALA A 51 1.01 12.95 -5.75
CA ALA A 51 2.37 12.64 -5.31
C ALA A 51 3.37 13.70 -5.81
N VAL A 52 4.18 14.21 -4.91
CA VAL A 52 5.18 15.24 -5.17
C VAL A 52 6.57 14.76 -4.76
N SER A 53 7.58 15.26 -5.46
CA SER A 53 9.00 14.89 -5.34
C SER A 53 9.85 16.02 -4.74
N SER A 54 9.31 17.24 -4.67
CA SER A 54 9.99 18.39 -4.11
C SER A 54 9.03 19.28 -3.31
N VAL A 55 9.59 20.18 -2.51
CA VAL A 55 8.81 21.15 -1.72
C VAL A 55 8.15 22.17 -2.64
N GLU A 56 8.80 22.54 -3.75
CA GLU A 56 8.23 23.43 -4.76
C GLU A 56 7.00 22.82 -5.45
N GLU A 57 7.06 21.52 -5.77
CA GLU A 57 5.90 20.79 -6.28
C GLU A 57 4.77 20.74 -5.24
N ALA A 58 5.11 20.52 -3.96
CA ALA A 58 4.14 20.55 -2.88
C ALA A 58 3.41 21.91 -2.79
N ARG A 59 4.16 23.02 -2.79
CA ARG A 59 3.61 24.38 -2.77
C ARG A 59 2.65 24.64 -3.93
N LYS A 60 3.04 24.23 -5.14
CA LYS A 60 2.20 24.37 -6.34
C LYS A 60 0.90 23.56 -6.20
N VAL A 61 1.01 22.30 -5.78
CA VAL A 61 -0.16 21.43 -5.59
C VAL A 61 -1.13 21.99 -4.55
N ILE A 62 -0.62 22.53 -3.44
CA ILE A 62 -1.46 23.17 -2.42
C ILE A 62 -2.29 24.30 -3.04
N LYS A 63 -1.64 25.19 -3.79
CA LYS A 63 -2.30 26.34 -4.43
C LYS A 63 -3.32 25.92 -5.49
N ASP A 64 -2.98 24.94 -6.31
CA ASP A 64 -3.77 24.57 -7.50
C ASP A 64 -4.92 23.61 -7.15
N LEU A 65 -4.70 22.63 -6.28
CA LEU A 65 -5.65 21.55 -5.99
C LEU A 65 -6.34 21.69 -4.63
N PHE A 66 -5.70 22.37 -3.67
CA PHE A 66 -6.21 22.49 -2.30
C PHE A 66 -6.36 23.95 -1.82
N PRO A 67 -6.83 24.91 -2.66
CA PRO A 67 -6.83 26.33 -2.32
C PRO A 67 -7.71 26.68 -1.11
N ASN A 68 -8.70 25.83 -0.81
CA ASN A 68 -9.70 26.04 0.24
C ASN A 68 -9.60 25.03 1.38
N GLU A 69 -8.59 24.15 1.38
CA GLU A 69 -8.41 23.17 2.44
C GLU A 69 -7.57 23.77 3.57
N ASN A 70 -8.03 23.63 4.81
CA ASN A 70 -7.29 24.10 5.99
C ASN A 70 -6.27 23.08 6.50
N GLU A 71 -6.50 21.80 6.22
CA GLU A 71 -5.66 20.69 6.65
C GLU A 71 -5.51 19.68 5.52
N LEU A 72 -4.32 19.09 5.43
CA LEU A 72 -3.98 18.06 4.46
C LEU A 72 -3.27 16.91 5.15
N VAL A 73 -3.24 15.76 4.47
CA VAL A 73 -2.51 14.58 4.91
C VAL A 73 -1.25 14.40 4.06
N VAL A 74 -0.07 14.42 4.70
CA VAL A 74 1.23 14.18 4.06
C VAL A 74 1.66 12.73 4.34
N LYS A 75 1.75 11.90 3.30
CA LYS A 75 2.04 10.47 3.42
C LYS A 75 3.31 10.07 2.69
N SER A 76 4.29 9.53 3.40
CA SER A 76 5.51 8.96 2.82
C SER A 76 5.19 7.85 1.82
N GLN A 77 5.80 7.89 0.63
CA GLN A 77 5.63 6.85 -0.38
C GLN A 77 6.81 5.88 -0.35
N ILE A 78 6.66 4.79 0.39
CA ILE A 78 7.58 3.65 0.40
C ILE A 78 6.82 2.35 0.20
N LEU A 79 7.46 1.35 -0.42
CA LEU A 79 6.89 0.00 -0.56
C LEU A 79 7.12 -0.80 0.73
N ALA A 80 6.42 -0.40 1.79
CA ALA A 80 6.31 -1.08 3.07
C ALA A 80 5.11 -0.53 3.85
N GLY A 81 4.47 -1.38 4.65
CA GLY A 81 3.42 -1.02 5.61
C GLY A 81 3.99 -0.43 6.92
N GLY A 82 3.11 -0.10 7.86
CA GLY A 82 3.51 0.42 9.18
C GLY A 82 4.07 1.85 9.17
N ARG A 83 3.82 2.62 8.11
CA ARG A 83 4.36 3.99 7.93
C ARG A 83 3.95 4.93 9.06
N GLY A 84 2.69 4.89 9.52
CA GLY A 84 2.19 5.76 10.59
C GLY A 84 2.94 5.62 11.91
N LEU A 85 3.40 4.40 12.24
CA LEU A 85 4.19 4.11 13.44
C LEU A 85 5.71 4.13 13.18
N GLY A 86 6.13 4.40 11.94
CA GLY A 86 7.53 4.44 11.57
C GLY A 86 8.26 5.62 12.21
N THR A 87 9.59 5.60 12.16
CA THR A 87 10.45 6.70 12.62
C THR A 87 11.53 6.96 11.58
N PHE A 88 11.71 8.21 11.21
CA PHE A 88 12.78 8.63 10.32
C PHE A 88 14.11 8.61 11.06
N LYS A 89 15.21 8.32 10.35
CA LYS A 89 16.56 8.39 10.93
C LYS A 89 16.94 9.80 11.41
N SER A 90 16.30 10.83 10.87
CA SER A 90 16.42 12.23 11.32
C SER A 90 15.76 12.52 12.67
N GLY A 91 14.98 11.58 13.23
CA GLY A 91 14.25 11.72 14.48
C GLY A 91 12.77 12.08 14.33
N LEU A 92 12.30 12.44 13.13
CA LEU A 92 10.88 12.66 12.87
C LEU A 92 10.09 11.36 13.09
N LYS A 93 9.04 11.42 13.92
CA LYS A 93 8.17 10.26 14.19
C LYS A 93 6.97 10.26 13.26
N GLY A 94 6.61 9.09 12.75
CA GLY A 94 5.50 8.88 11.84
C GLY A 94 5.82 9.23 10.38
N GLY A 95 5.36 8.38 9.47
CA GLY A 95 5.42 8.58 8.02
C GLY A 95 4.10 9.05 7.41
N VAL A 96 3.10 9.36 8.23
CA VAL A 96 1.78 9.87 7.86
C VAL A 96 1.41 10.97 8.84
N HIS A 97 1.18 12.20 8.35
CA HIS A 97 0.92 13.38 9.17
C HIS A 97 -0.32 14.10 8.68
N ILE A 98 -1.22 14.46 9.59
CA ILE A 98 -2.30 15.43 9.33
C ILE A 98 -1.79 16.78 9.82
N VAL A 99 -1.71 17.75 8.91
CA VAL A 99 -1.07 19.04 9.16
C VAL A 99 -1.93 20.15 8.59
N LYS A 100 -1.78 21.35 9.15
CA LYS A 100 -2.36 22.53 8.53
C LYS A 100 -1.69 22.81 7.20
N THR A 101 -2.41 23.42 6.27
CA THR A 101 -1.94 23.66 4.90
C THR A 101 -0.64 24.48 4.83
N ASP A 102 -0.45 25.42 5.75
CA ASP A 102 0.78 26.22 5.90
C ASP A 102 1.99 25.42 6.39
N GLN A 103 1.79 24.25 7.00
CA GLN A 103 2.84 23.37 7.53
C GLN A 103 3.23 22.23 6.58
N VAL A 104 2.52 22.07 5.45
CA VAL A 104 2.75 20.96 4.51
C VAL A 104 4.16 20.98 3.94
N GLU A 105 4.66 22.16 3.56
CA GLU A 105 6.01 22.31 3.00
C GLU A 105 7.10 21.86 3.97
N ASP A 106 6.99 22.28 5.23
CA ASP A 106 7.94 21.92 6.30
C ASP A 106 7.98 20.42 6.53
N ILE A 107 6.80 19.77 6.59
CA ILE A 107 6.70 18.35 6.83
C ILE A 107 7.16 17.55 5.61
N ALA A 108 6.77 17.96 4.40
CA ALA A 108 7.25 17.36 3.16
C ALA A 108 8.79 17.45 3.06
N GLY A 109 9.38 18.60 3.37
CA GLY A 109 10.84 18.79 3.37
C GLY A 109 11.57 17.92 4.38
N LYS A 110 10.97 17.67 5.55
CA LYS A 110 11.53 16.74 6.55
C LYS A 110 11.39 15.26 6.17
N MET A 111 10.53 14.92 5.21
CA MET A 111 10.29 13.55 4.77
C MET A 111 11.05 13.21 3.48
N LEU A 112 11.04 14.11 2.50
CA LEU A 112 11.66 13.90 1.18
C LEU A 112 13.17 13.70 1.30
N GLY A 113 13.68 12.69 0.60
CA GLY A 113 15.09 12.28 0.63
C GLY A 113 15.54 11.62 1.94
N GLN A 114 14.70 11.58 2.97
CA GLN A 114 15.02 10.97 4.26
C GLN A 114 14.68 9.47 4.29
N ILE A 115 15.26 8.76 5.26
CA ILE A 115 15.07 7.33 5.44
C ILE A 115 14.01 7.09 6.53
N LEU A 116 12.90 6.46 6.15
CA LEU A 116 11.85 6.01 7.05
C LEU A 116 12.09 4.55 7.46
N VAL A 117 12.14 4.30 8.77
CA VAL A 117 12.23 2.96 9.36
C VAL A 117 10.84 2.55 9.89
N THR A 118 10.39 1.36 9.54
CA THR A 118 9.14 0.75 10.01
C THR A 118 9.41 -0.69 10.48
N LYS A 119 8.43 -1.34 11.14
CA LYS A 119 8.49 -2.77 11.50
C LYS A 119 8.80 -3.67 10.29
N GLN A 120 8.29 -3.30 9.10
CA GLN A 120 8.43 -4.12 7.89
C GLN A 120 9.70 -3.82 7.06
N THR A 121 10.31 -2.65 7.21
CA THR A 121 11.53 -2.30 6.45
C THR A 121 12.80 -2.81 7.09
N GLY A 122 12.79 -3.17 8.38
CA GLY A 122 14.00 -3.41 9.16
C GLY A 122 14.83 -2.14 9.40
N PRO A 123 15.97 -2.25 10.12
CA PRO A 123 16.81 -1.11 10.55
C PRO A 123 17.38 -0.26 9.41
N GLN A 124 17.52 -0.84 8.23
CA GLN A 124 17.97 -0.14 7.03
C GLN A 124 16.99 0.96 6.60
N GLY A 125 15.69 0.77 6.84
CA GLY A 125 14.64 1.66 6.38
C GLY A 125 14.51 1.72 4.85
N LYS A 126 13.71 2.67 4.36
CA LYS A 126 13.62 3.01 2.93
C LYS A 126 13.66 4.51 2.74
N ILE A 127 14.31 4.95 1.66
CA ILE A 127 14.31 6.35 1.25
C ILE A 127 12.92 6.76 0.77
N VAL A 128 12.47 7.94 1.21
CA VAL A 128 11.22 8.54 0.78
C VAL A 128 11.53 9.50 -0.38
N SER A 129 11.42 9.04 -1.62
CA SER A 129 11.65 9.88 -2.81
C SER A 129 10.45 10.73 -3.20
N LYS A 130 9.24 10.34 -2.75
CA LYS A 130 8.00 11.08 -2.96
C LYS A 130 7.14 11.09 -1.70
N VAL A 131 6.36 12.14 -1.54
CA VAL A 131 5.26 12.20 -0.56
C VAL A 131 3.94 12.36 -1.29
N TYR A 132 2.88 11.80 -0.73
CA TYR A 132 1.53 11.87 -1.27
C TYR A 132 0.72 12.84 -0.42
N LEU A 133 0.33 13.96 -1.02
CA LEU A 133 -0.52 14.97 -0.42
C LEU A 133 -1.97 14.60 -0.71
N CYS A 134 -2.77 14.38 0.33
CA CYS A 134 -4.18 14.03 0.21
C CYS A 134 -5.06 15.03 0.95
N GLU A 135 -6.29 15.20 0.48
CA GLU A 135 -7.32 15.86 1.27
C GLU A 135 -7.56 15.13 2.60
N LYS A 136 -7.86 15.89 3.65
CA LYS A 136 -8.29 15.33 4.92
C LYS A 136 -9.76 14.96 4.83
N LEU A 137 -10.08 13.69 5.04
CA LEU A 137 -11.46 13.22 5.18
C LEU A 137 -11.81 12.96 6.64
N SER A 138 -13.05 13.29 7.02
CA SER A 138 -13.60 12.88 8.32
C SER A 138 -14.05 11.42 8.25
N LEU A 139 -13.31 10.55 8.93
CA LEU A 139 -13.62 9.13 9.01
C LEU A 139 -14.66 8.89 10.11
N VAL A 140 -15.84 8.37 9.72
CA VAL A 140 -16.87 7.91 10.67
C VAL A 140 -16.59 6.48 11.11
N ASN A 141 -16.23 5.62 10.14
CA ASN A 141 -15.88 4.23 10.34
C ASN A 141 -14.61 3.90 9.54
N GLU A 142 -13.79 3.02 10.08
CA GLU A 142 -12.62 2.48 9.38
C GLU A 142 -12.71 0.95 9.35
N MET A 143 -12.59 0.36 8.15
CA MET A 143 -12.75 -1.08 7.91
C MET A 143 -11.57 -1.61 7.09
N TYR A 144 -11.32 -2.91 7.20
CA TYR A 144 -10.37 -3.60 6.33
C TYR A 144 -11.13 -4.31 5.20
N PHE A 145 -10.62 -4.18 3.97
CA PHE A 145 -11.14 -4.88 2.80
C PHE A 145 -9.99 -5.25 1.86
N ALA A 146 -9.94 -6.51 1.44
CA ALA A 146 -8.97 -7.00 0.47
C ALA A 146 -9.60 -8.03 -0.47
N ILE A 147 -9.15 -8.01 -1.72
CA ILE A 147 -9.43 -9.06 -2.71
C ILE A 147 -8.09 -9.68 -3.08
N THR A 148 -7.99 -11.01 -2.99
CA THR A 148 -6.79 -11.74 -3.36
C THR A 148 -7.15 -13.04 -4.06
N LEU A 149 -6.18 -13.67 -4.73
CA LEU A 149 -6.35 -15.00 -5.31
C LEU A 149 -5.97 -16.04 -4.27
N ASP A 150 -6.94 -16.87 -3.88
CA ASP A 150 -6.75 -17.99 -2.98
C ASP A 150 -6.21 -19.21 -3.74
N ARG A 151 -5.21 -19.87 -3.15
CA ARG A 151 -4.57 -21.05 -3.75
C ARG A 151 -5.42 -22.29 -3.60
N THR A 152 -6.24 -22.37 -2.55
CA THR A 152 -7.05 -23.56 -2.25
C THR A 152 -8.23 -23.67 -3.22
N SER A 153 -8.97 -22.58 -3.40
CA SER A 153 -10.09 -22.47 -4.35
C SER A 153 -9.65 -22.16 -5.78
N ALA A 154 -8.38 -21.78 -5.99
CA ALA A 154 -7.85 -21.30 -7.27
C ALA A 154 -8.67 -20.15 -7.88
N GLY A 155 -9.29 -19.32 -7.02
CA GLY A 155 -10.19 -18.24 -7.41
C GLY A 155 -10.04 -16.98 -6.55
N PRO A 156 -10.80 -15.91 -6.86
CA PRO A 156 -10.81 -14.71 -6.04
C PRO A 156 -11.50 -14.97 -4.70
N ILE A 157 -10.90 -14.47 -3.62
CA ILE A 157 -11.49 -14.42 -2.28
C ILE A 157 -11.53 -12.97 -1.80
N ILE A 158 -12.58 -12.65 -1.04
CA ILE A 158 -12.75 -11.37 -0.36
C ILE A 158 -12.50 -11.58 1.13
N ILE A 159 -11.68 -10.71 1.71
CA ILE A 159 -11.42 -10.65 3.15
C ILE A 159 -11.89 -9.27 3.63
N ALA A 160 -12.78 -9.24 4.62
CA ALA A 160 -13.31 -8.00 5.18
C ALA A 160 -13.38 -8.05 6.70
N CYS A 161 -13.08 -6.94 7.37
CA CYS A 161 -13.21 -6.79 8.82
C CYS A 161 -13.84 -5.44 9.14
N SER A 162 -14.78 -5.42 10.10
CA SER A 162 -15.43 -4.20 10.58
C SER A 162 -14.51 -3.28 11.36
N LYS A 163 -13.34 -3.77 11.80
CA LYS A 163 -12.29 -3.01 12.46
C LYS A 163 -11.09 -2.84 11.52
N GLY A 164 -10.91 -1.63 11.01
CA GLY A 164 -9.70 -1.21 10.29
C GLY A 164 -8.72 -0.45 11.18
N GLY A 165 -7.71 0.18 10.58
CA GLY A 165 -6.75 1.06 11.28
C GLY A 165 -5.58 0.35 11.99
N THR A 166 -5.66 -0.96 12.19
CA THR A 166 -4.58 -1.79 12.73
C THR A 166 -4.11 -2.82 11.69
N SER A 167 -2.90 -3.36 11.86
CA SER A 167 -2.43 -4.49 11.04
C SER A 167 -3.46 -5.61 11.09
N ILE A 168 -3.96 -6.04 9.93
CA ILE A 168 -4.87 -7.19 9.87
C ILE A 168 -4.15 -8.47 10.30
N GLU A 169 -2.83 -8.51 10.13
CA GLU A 169 -1.96 -9.62 10.53
C GLU A 169 -1.92 -9.83 12.04
N ASP A 170 -2.25 -8.80 12.83
CA ASP A 170 -2.38 -8.93 14.28
C ASP A 170 -3.82 -9.30 14.70
N LEU A 171 -4.80 -9.22 13.77
CA LEU A 171 -6.22 -9.49 14.00
C LEU A 171 -6.70 -10.84 13.44
N ALA A 172 -6.06 -11.35 12.39
CA ALA A 172 -6.35 -12.62 11.71
C ALA A 172 -5.57 -13.79 12.32
#